data_AF-A0A2S9MDS5-F1
#
_entry.id   AF-A0A2S9MDS5-F1
#
_cell.length_a   1.000
_cell.length_b   1.000
_cell.length_c   1.000
_cell.angle_alpha   90.00
_cell.angle_beta   90.00
_cell.angle_gamma   90.00
#
_symmetry.space_group_name_H-M   'P 1'
#
loop_
_entity.id
_entity.type
_entity.pdbx_description
1 polymer ?
#
loop_
_entity_poly.entity_id
_entity_poly.type
_entity_poly.pdbx_seq_one_letter_code
_entity_poly.pdbx_strand_id
1 'polypeptide(L)'
;MSLNFSIFENDFFPNGRSITDRSGIESCAVDDFFRGKRRFDITIKELKESYECDESACLTFMEPAAFSFFLPLFIKIAICDYDDAGNIPDSLVCKLHRMATGGENDWLNEVLRSYSKDQRNIIIDFLDAMSRTEWRYHAPDLAFEAARLLREKF
;
A
#
# COMPACT_ATOMS: atom_id res chain seq x y z
N MET A 1 9.72 3.55 15.23
CA MET A 1 10.15 2.23 14.69
C MET A 1 10.67 2.48 13.30
N SER A 2 11.83 1.92 12.91
CA SER A 2 12.38 2.12 11.55
C SER A 2 12.17 0.84 10.75
N LEU A 3 11.25 0.87 9.77
CA LEU A 3 11.08 -0.21 8.81
C LEU A 3 12.23 -0.19 7.80
N ASN A 4 12.81 -1.35 7.47
CA ASN A 4 13.87 -1.42 6.49
C ASN A 4 13.30 -1.57 5.07
N PHE A 5 13.18 -0.47 4.33
CA PHE A 5 12.72 -0.51 2.94
C PHE A 5 13.80 -0.89 1.93
N SER A 6 15.08 -1.04 2.33
CA SER A 6 16.16 -1.43 1.42
C SER A 6 16.02 -2.87 0.89
N ILE A 7 15.16 -3.68 1.50
CA ILE A 7 14.84 -5.04 1.05
C ILE A 7 13.94 -5.06 -0.19
N PHE A 8 13.44 -3.90 -0.61
CA PHE A 8 12.70 -3.72 -1.85
C PHE A 8 13.60 -2.97 -2.83
N GLU A 9 13.82 -3.54 -4.02
CA GLU A 9 14.59 -2.89 -5.09
C GLU A 9 13.89 -1.60 -5.58
N ASN A 10 14.65 -0.55 -5.90
CA ASN A 10 14.08 0.68 -6.47
C ASN A 10 14.01 0.61 -8.01
N ASP A 11 13.25 -0.35 -8.52
CA ASP A 11 13.12 -0.62 -9.96
C ASP A 11 11.90 0.07 -10.57
N PHE A 12 11.74 -0.07 -11.89
CA PHE A 12 10.55 0.36 -12.61
C PHE A 12 9.44 -0.69 -12.53
N PHE A 13 8.19 -0.24 -12.52
CA PHE A 13 7.07 -1.15 -12.75
C PHE A 13 7.20 -1.78 -14.15
N PRO A 14 7.01 -3.11 -14.31
CA PRO A 14 7.27 -3.78 -15.58
C PRO A 14 6.50 -3.18 -16.77
N ASN A 15 7.24 -2.83 -17.83
CA ASN A 15 6.66 -2.31 -19.07
C ASN A 15 5.61 -3.29 -19.64
N GLY A 16 4.48 -2.75 -20.08
CA GLY A 16 3.39 -3.53 -20.68
C GLY A 16 2.43 -4.19 -19.68
N ARG A 17 2.65 -4.04 -18.37
CA ARG A 17 1.63 -4.36 -17.37
C ARG A 17 0.75 -3.14 -17.09
N SER A 18 -0.53 -3.38 -16.90
CA SER A 18 -1.50 -2.35 -16.51
C SER A 18 -1.26 -1.93 -15.06
N ILE A 19 -1.36 -0.64 -14.77
CA ILE A 19 -1.36 -0.12 -13.40
C ILE A 19 -2.80 -0.15 -12.86
N THR A 20 -3.76 0.20 -13.71
CA THR A 20 -5.20 0.12 -13.44
C THR A 20 -5.94 -0.48 -14.64
N ASP A 21 -7.24 -0.70 -14.51
CA ASP A 21 -8.14 -1.08 -15.60
C ASP A 21 -8.48 0.08 -16.57
N ARG A 22 -8.08 1.31 -16.23
CA ARG A 22 -8.42 2.56 -16.91
C ARG A 22 -9.92 2.77 -17.18
N SER A 23 -10.81 2.17 -16.37
CA SER A 23 -12.27 2.19 -16.60
C SER A 23 -12.96 3.51 -16.23
N GLY A 24 -12.24 4.43 -15.58
CA GLY A 24 -12.77 5.73 -15.12
C GLY A 24 -11.70 6.82 -15.07
N ILE A 25 -12.12 8.03 -14.72
CA ILE A 25 -11.24 9.21 -14.66
C ILE A 25 -10.13 9.01 -13.63
N GLU A 26 -10.48 8.61 -12.40
CA GLU A 26 -9.50 8.34 -11.33
C GLU A 26 -8.59 7.17 -11.68
N SER A 27 -9.13 6.10 -12.26
CA SER A 27 -8.35 4.96 -12.75
C SER A 27 -7.34 5.36 -13.84
N CYS A 28 -7.72 6.25 -14.76
CA CYS A 28 -6.80 6.84 -15.74
C CYS A 28 -5.74 7.72 -15.08
N ALA A 29 -6.12 8.57 -14.13
CA ALA A 29 -5.20 9.49 -13.44
C ALA A 29 -4.13 8.72 -12.64
N VAL A 30 -4.51 7.66 -11.92
CA VAL A 30 -3.56 6.77 -11.22
C VAL A 30 -2.61 6.14 -12.21
N ASP A 31 -3.14 5.61 -13.31
CA ASP A 31 -2.32 4.98 -14.33
C ASP A 31 -1.31 5.96 -14.94
N ASP A 32 -1.75 7.16 -15.31
CA ASP A 32 -0.90 8.19 -15.92
C ASP A 32 0.16 8.72 -14.93
N PHE A 33 -0.17 8.87 -13.64
CA PHE A 33 0.77 9.35 -12.63
C PHE A 33 1.88 8.33 -12.30
N PHE A 34 1.52 7.05 -12.09
CA PHE A 34 2.47 6.03 -11.65
C PHE A 34 3.29 5.43 -12.81
N ARG A 35 2.87 5.64 -14.07
CA ARG A 35 3.52 5.06 -15.24
C ARG A 35 4.94 5.57 -15.43
N GLY A 36 5.86 4.64 -15.63
CA GLY A 36 7.28 4.95 -15.84
C GLY A 36 8.01 5.43 -14.59
N LYS A 37 7.37 5.44 -13.42
CA LYS A 37 8.03 5.77 -12.14
C LYS A 37 8.67 4.52 -11.52
N ARG A 38 9.76 4.71 -10.78
CA ARG A 38 10.32 3.64 -9.94
C ARG A 38 9.54 3.53 -8.63
N ARG A 39 9.68 2.38 -7.98
CA ARG A 39 8.99 2.05 -6.72
C ARG A 39 9.02 3.18 -5.70
N PHE A 40 10.17 3.82 -5.50
CA PHE A 40 10.38 4.84 -4.45
C PHE A 40 10.66 6.25 -4.99
N ASP A 41 10.43 6.50 -6.28
CA ASP A 41 10.68 7.84 -6.86
C ASP A 41 9.59 8.85 -6.51
N ILE A 42 8.44 8.38 -6.03
CA ILE A 42 7.30 9.22 -5.69
C ILE A 42 7.43 9.72 -4.24
N THR A 43 7.26 11.01 -4.06
CA THR A 43 7.17 11.65 -2.74
C THR A 43 5.72 11.98 -2.35
N ILE A 44 5.44 12.15 -1.05
CA ILE A 44 4.13 12.63 -0.59
C ILE A 44 3.79 14.01 -1.16
N LYS A 45 4.80 14.86 -1.36
CA LYS A 45 4.64 16.17 -1.98
C LYS A 45 4.14 16.05 -3.42
N GLU A 46 4.76 15.18 -4.23
CA GLU A 46 4.31 14.95 -5.60
C GLU A 46 2.90 14.34 -5.66
N LEU A 47 2.55 13.44 -4.74
CA LEU A 47 1.18 12.93 -4.65
C LEU A 47 0.20 14.07 -4.36
N LYS A 48 0.49 14.97 -3.42
CA LYS A 48 -0.40 16.09 -3.10
C LYS A 48 -0.51 17.16 -4.17
N GLU A 49 0.60 17.47 -4.84
CA GLU A 49 0.68 18.61 -5.75
C GLU A 49 0.44 18.25 -7.22
N SER A 50 0.70 17.00 -7.61
CA SER A 50 0.72 16.57 -9.01
C SER A 50 -0.25 15.43 -9.34
N TYR A 51 -0.90 14.83 -8.36
CA TYR A 51 -2.00 13.90 -8.59
C TYR A 51 -3.34 14.63 -8.38
N GLU A 52 -4.22 14.55 -9.37
CA GLU A 52 -5.41 15.41 -9.45
C GLU A 52 -6.57 14.95 -8.54
N CYS A 53 -6.43 13.82 -7.84
CA CYS A 53 -7.49 13.21 -7.03
C CYS A 53 -7.00 12.90 -5.60
N ASP A 54 -7.81 12.22 -4.78
CA ASP A 54 -7.43 11.80 -3.42
C ASP A 54 -6.31 10.75 -3.47
N GLU A 55 -5.16 11.03 -2.87
CA GLU A 55 -3.94 10.20 -2.96
C GLU A 55 -4.17 8.79 -2.44
N SER A 56 -5.08 8.63 -1.48
CA SER A 56 -5.42 7.34 -0.88
C SER A 56 -6.30 6.48 -1.81
N ALA A 57 -6.99 7.09 -2.78
CA ALA A 57 -7.76 6.39 -3.81
C ALA A 57 -6.86 5.55 -4.73
N CYS A 58 -5.57 5.90 -4.86
CA CYS A 58 -4.60 5.12 -5.64
C CYS A 58 -4.59 3.63 -5.23
N LEU A 59 -4.71 3.35 -3.93
CA LEU A 59 -4.72 1.98 -3.39
C LEU A 59 -5.93 1.16 -3.85
N THR A 60 -7.03 1.81 -4.21
CA THR A 60 -8.27 1.17 -4.65
C THR A 60 -8.23 0.83 -6.13
N PHE A 61 -7.70 1.73 -6.96
CA PHE A 61 -7.71 1.57 -8.42
C PHE A 61 -6.55 0.74 -8.98
N MET A 62 -5.48 0.54 -8.21
CA MET A 62 -4.36 -0.27 -8.66
C MET A 62 -4.73 -1.74 -8.81
N GLU A 63 -4.43 -2.29 -9.98
CA GLU A 63 -4.42 -3.73 -10.25
C GLU A 63 -3.52 -4.46 -9.23
N PRO A 64 -3.77 -5.74 -8.92
CA PRO A 64 -3.02 -6.48 -7.90
C PRO A 64 -1.49 -6.37 -8.04
N ALA A 65 -0.98 -6.48 -9.26
CA ALA A 65 0.45 -6.41 -9.54
C ALA A 65 1.05 -5.02 -9.28
N ALA A 66 0.32 -3.96 -9.63
CA ALA A 66 0.75 -2.59 -9.39
C ALA A 66 0.65 -2.22 -7.92
N PHE A 67 -0.44 -2.62 -7.26
CA PHE A 67 -0.59 -2.49 -5.82
C PHE A 67 0.58 -3.17 -5.10
N SER A 68 0.85 -4.44 -5.38
CA SER A 68 1.97 -5.16 -4.75
C SER A 68 3.32 -4.52 -5.08
N PHE A 69 3.47 -3.83 -6.20
CA PHE A 69 4.73 -3.18 -6.53
C PHE A 69 4.94 -1.87 -5.75
N PHE A 70 3.90 -1.05 -5.60
CA PHE A 70 3.95 0.25 -4.93
C PHE A 70 3.57 0.21 -3.44
N LEU A 71 3.06 -0.91 -2.93
CA LEU A 71 2.73 -1.10 -1.51
C LEU A 71 3.86 -0.65 -0.55
N PRO A 72 5.15 -0.95 -0.78
CA PRO A 72 6.22 -0.52 0.14
C PRO A 72 6.38 0.99 0.17
N LEU A 73 6.11 1.68 -0.94
CA LEU A 73 6.12 3.14 -1.00
C LEU A 73 4.99 3.71 -0.14
N PHE A 74 3.77 3.20 -0.25
CA PHE A 74 2.66 3.66 0.58
C PHE A 74 2.89 3.39 2.07
N ILE A 75 3.45 2.22 2.42
CA ILE A 75 3.87 1.93 3.82
C ILE A 75 4.93 2.95 4.28
N LYS A 76 5.92 3.26 3.43
CA LYS A 76 6.97 4.24 3.73
C LYS A 76 6.38 5.61 3.99
N ILE A 77 5.51 6.11 3.12
CA ILE A 77 4.82 7.39 3.29
C ILE A 77 4.00 7.38 4.58
N ALA A 78 3.20 6.34 4.80
CA ALA A 78 2.34 6.24 5.97
C ALA A 78 3.11 6.23 7.31
N ILE A 79 4.38 5.82 7.33
CA ILE A 79 5.19 5.75 8.56
C ILE A 79 6.17 6.92 8.68
N CYS A 80 6.85 7.27 7.59
CA CYS A 80 7.91 8.29 7.60
C CYS A 80 7.35 9.71 7.47
N ASP A 81 6.23 9.86 6.77
CA ASP A 81 5.60 11.14 6.46
C ASP A 81 4.19 11.19 7.07
N TYR A 82 3.95 10.52 8.21
CA TYR A 82 2.62 10.30 8.79
C TYR A 82 1.76 11.56 8.91
N ASP A 83 2.32 12.64 9.48
CA ASP A 83 1.60 13.93 9.64
C ASP A 83 1.19 14.54 8.29
N ASP A 84 1.95 14.24 7.23
CA ASP A 84 1.68 14.67 5.86
C ASP A 84 0.92 13.62 5.04
N ALA A 85 0.76 12.38 5.52
CA ALA A 85 0.24 11.28 4.72
C ALA A 85 -1.28 11.32 4.51
N GLY A 86 -2.00 12.23 5.19
CA GLY A 86 -3.44 12.37 5.07
C GLY A 86 -4.15 11.04 5.33
N ASN A 87 -5.04 10.63 4.41
CA ASN A 87 -5.82 9.40 4.53
C ASN A 87 -5.05 8.13 4.11
N ILE A 88 -3.78 8.22 3.67
CA ILE A 88 -3.02 7.07 3.18
C ILE A 88 -2.88 5.96 4.24
N PRO A 89 -2.50 6.24 5.51
CA PRO A 89 -2.35 5.21 6.53
C PRO A 89 -3.65 4.42 6.77
N ASP A 90 -4.78 5.12 6.88
CA ASP A 90 -6.08 4.52 7.14
C ASP A 90 -6.61 3.71 5.96
N SER A 91 -6.51 4.26 4.75
CA SER A 91 -6.86 3.55 3.52
C SER A 91 -6.02 2.29 3.34
N LEU A 92 -4.75 2.33 3.74
CA LEU A 92 -3.85 1.18 3.68
C LEU A 92 -4.22 0.10 4.72
N VAL A 93 -4.50 0.49 5.96
CA VAL A 93 -5.02 -0.43 7.00
C VAL A 93 -6.32 -1.10 6.53
N CYS A 94 -7.27 -0.31 5.98
CA CYS A 94 -8.53 -0.83 5.47
C CYS A 94 -8.33 -1.83 4.32
N LYS A 95 -7.45 -1.53 3.34
CA LYS A 95 -7.16 -2.43 2.22
C LYS A 95 -6.53 -3.74 2.72
N LEU A 96 -5.53 -3.65 3.61
CA LEU A 96 -4.87 -4.82 4.20
C LEU A 96 -5.84 -5.67 5.05
N HIS A 97 -6.77 -5.04 5.78
CA HIS A 97 -7.81 -5.75 6.52
C HIS A 97 -8.76 -6.51 5.58
N ARG A 98 -9.20 -5.89 4.47
CA ARG A 98 -10.00 -6.57 3.44
C ARG A 98 -9.26 -7.76 2.80
N MET A 99 -7.96 -7.62 2.55
CA MET A 99 -7.11 -8.75 2.11
C MET A 99 -7.07 -9.87 3.17
N ALA A 100 -6.91 -9.49 4.43
CA ALA A 100 -6.84 -10.44 5.54
C ALA A 100 -8.15 -11.22 5.75
N THR A 101 -9.29 -10.55 5.59
CA THR A 101 -10.64 -11.12 5.77
C THR A 101 -11.22 -11.78 4.53
N GLY A 102 -10.51 -11.73 3.39
CA GLY A 102 -10.85 -12.45 2.17
C GLY A 102 -11.67 -11.68 1.12
N GLY A 103 -11.82 -10.37 1.29
CA GLY A 103 -12.48 -9.49 0.32
C GLY A 103 -11.62 -9.12 -0.89
N GLU A 104 -10.29 -9.27 -0.79
CA GLU A 104 -9.31 -8.81 -1.78
C GLU A 104 -8.28 -9.91 -2.09
N ASN A 105 -8.78 -11.11 -2.43
CA ASN A 105 -7.94 -12.31 -2.56
C ASN A 105 -6.88 -12.19 -3.65
N ASP A 106 -7.18 -11.53 -4.78
CA ASP A 106 -6.22 -11.38 -5.87
C ASP A 106 -5.02 -10.50 -5.48
N TRP A 107 -5.27 -9.43 -4.71
CA TRP A 107 -4.22 -8.59 -4.11
C TRP A 107 -3.38 -9.36 -3.10
N LEU A 108 -4.02 -10.14 -2.22
CA LEU A 108 -3.31 -10.98 -1.27
C LEU A 108 -2.45 -12.03 -1.96
N ASN A 109 -3.00 -12.72 -2.96
CA ASN A 109 -2.29 -13.74 -3.73
C ASN A 109 -1.08 -13.16 -4.45
N GLU A 110 -1.21 -11.94 -4.99
CA GLU A 110 -0.10 -11.26 -5.64
C GLU A 110 1.02 -10.89 -4.64
N VAL A 111 0.68 -10.41 -3.44
CA VAL A 111 1.67 -10.17 -2.37
C VAL A 111 2.36 -11.49 -1.96
N LEU A 112 1.60 -12.57 -1.77
CA LEU A 112 2.14 -13.89 -1.43
C LEU A 112 3.06 -14.45 -2.52
N ARG A 113 2.76 -14.14 -3.79
CA ARG A 113 3.55 -14.57 -4.94
C ARG A 113 4.82 -13.75 -5.11
N SER A 114 4.75 -12.45 -4.90
CA SER A 114 5.80 -11.50 -5.28
C SER A 114 6.77 -11.16 -4.14
N TYR A 115 6.36 -11.31 -2.88
CA TYR A 115 7.19 -10.94 -1.74
C TYR A 115 7.89 -12.13 -1.08
N SER A 116 9.13 -11.92 -0.64
CA SER A 116 9.80 -12.80 0.31
C SER A 116 9.13 -12.75 1.70
N LYS A 117 9.49 -13.69 2.57
CA LYS A 117 9.00 -13.69 3.95
C LYS A 117 9.35 -12.39 4.70
N ASP A 118 10.58 -11.88 4.51
CA ASP A 118 11.02 -10.64 5.16
C ASP A 118 10.28 -9.42 4.63
N GLN A 119 9.97 -9.37 3.34
CA GLN A 119 9.15 -8.32 2.74
C GLN A 119 7.70 -8.35 3.25
N ARG A 120 7.14 -9.54 3.47
CA ARG A 120 5.82 -9.69 4.09
C ARG A 120 5.81 -9.26 5.56
N ASN A 121 6.89 -9.50 6.30
CA ASN A 121 7.02 -9.05 7.68
C ASN A 121 6.95 -7.51 7.80
N ILE A 122 7.42 -6.75 6.81
CA ILE A 122 7.26 -5.28 6.80
C ILE A 122 5.78 -4.86 6.83
N ILE A 123 4.88 -5.61 6.19
CA ILE A 123 3.43 -5.34 6.23
C ILE A 123 2.90 -5.58 7.65
N ILE A 124 3.34 -6.65 8.31
CA ILE A 124 2.95 -6.94 9.70
C ILE A 124 3.46 -5.86 10.64
N ASP A 125 4.73 -5.48 10.50
CA ASP A 125 5.35 -4.44 11.32
C ASP A 125 4.64 -3.09 11.12
N PHE A 126 4.26 -2.75 9.89
CA PHE A 126 3.41 -1.59 9.60
C PHE A 126 2.08 -1.63 10.36
N LEU A 127 1.34 -2.73 10.27
CA LEU A 127 0.04 -2.86 10.95
C LEU A 127 0.19 -2.80 12.48
N ASP A 128 1.22 -3.42 13.04
CA ASP A 128 1.53 -3.31 14.47
C ASP A 128 1.86 -1.87 14.88
N ALA A 129 2.55 -1.11 14.02
CA ALA A 129 2.82 0.30 14.25
C ALA A 129 1.53 1.14 14.23
N MET A 130 0.64 0.91 13.26
CA MET A 130 -0.65 1.59 13.16
C MET A 130 -1.57 1.29 14.33
N SER A 131 -1.65 0.03 14.78
CA SER A 131 -2.40 -0.35 15.99
C SER A 131 -1.89 0.42 17.21
N ARG A 132 -0.57 0.49 17.42
CA ARG A 132 0.00 1.18 18.59
C ARG A 132 -0.18 2.69 18.58
N THR A 133 -0.25 3.32 17.42
CA THR A 133 -0.25 4.78 17.26
C THR A 133 -1.67 5.35 17.26
N GLU A 134 -2.52 4.86 16.36
CA GLU A 134 -3.82 5.43 16.07
C GLU A 134 -4.95 4.42 16.29
N TRP A 135 -4.83 3.23 15.70
CA TRP A 135 -5.94 2.28 15.60
C TRP A 135 -6.34 1.62 16.92
N ARG A 136 -5.49 1.63 17.96
CA ARG A 136 -5.85 1.17 19.32
C ARG A 136 -7.04 1.91 19.94
N TYR A 137 -7.36 3.11 19.44
CA TYR A 137 -8.47 3.92 19.92
C TYR A 137 -9.78 3.64 19.16
N HIS A 138 -9.72 2.82 18.12
CA HIS A 138 -10.87 2.43 17.30
C HIS A 138 -11.47 1.11 17.82
N ALA A 139 -12.79 0.97 17.66
CA ALA A 139 -13.50 -0.26 17.97
C ALA A 139 -14.30 -0.68 16.71
N PRO A 140 -13.83 -1.67 15.94
CA PRO A 140 -12.63 -2.51 16.16
C PRO A 140 -11.30 -1.84 15.76
N ASP A 141 -10.20 -2.30 16.37
CA ASP A 141 -8.82 -2.04 15.89
C ASP A 141 -8.53 -2.92 14.68
N LEU A 142 -8.79 -2.40 13.48
CA LEU A 142 -8.61 -3.12 12.22
C LEU A 142 -7.13 -3.43 11.95
N ALA A 143 -6.21 -2.59 12.40
CA ALA A 143 -4.78 -2.80 12.20
C ALA A 143 -4.30 -4.04 12.98
N PHE A 144 -4.71 -4.17 14.24
CA PHE A 144 -4.42 -5.34 15.06
C PHE A 144 -5.03 -6.62 14.47
N GLU A 145 -6.30 -6.58 14.07
CA GLU A 145 -6.99 -7.74 13.50
C GLU A 145 -6.33 -8.18 12.19
N ALA A 146 -6.03 -7.24 11.30
CA ALA A 146 -5.34 -7.52 10.04
C ALA A 146 -3.95 -8.14 10.28
N ALA A 147 -3.17 -7.60 11.23
CA ALA A 147 -1.86 -8.14 11.57
C ALA A 147 -1.95 -9.58 12.08
N ARG A 148 -2.95 -9.88 12.93
CA ARG A 148 -3.17 -11.24 13.44
C ARG A 148 -3.48 -12.22 12.30
N LEU A 149 -4.43 -11.87 11.44
CA LEU A 149 -4.88 -12.72 10.35
C LEU A 149 -3.79 -12.92 9.28
N LEU A 150 -3.06 -11.87 8.90
CA LEU A 150 -2.02 -11.99 7.88
C LEU A 150 -0.82 -12.82 8.35
N ARG A 151 -0.49 -12.83 9.64
CA ARG A 151 0.54 -13.74 10.19
C ARG A 151 0.23 -15.23 9.98
N GLU A 152 -1.05 -15.60 9.91
CA GLU A 152 -1.46 -16.98 9.62
C GLU A 152 -1.32 -17.33 8.13
N LYS A 153 -1.24 -16.31 7.25
CA LYS A 153 -1.19 -16.48 5.80
C LYS A 153 0.21 -16.28 5.18
N PHE A 154 1.10 -15.56 5.85
CA PHE A 154 2.42 -15.17 5.34
C PHE A 154 3.52 -16.22 5.44
#